data_AF-A0A964PV29-F1
#
_entry.id   AF-A0A964PV29-F1
#
_cell.length_a   1.000
_cell.length_b   1.000
_cell.length_c   1.000
_cell.angle_alpha   90.00
_cell.angle_beta   90.00
_cell.angle_gamma   90.00
#
_symmetry.space_group_name_H-M   'P 1'
#
loop_
_entity.id
_entity.type
_entity.pdbx_description
1 polymer ?
#
loop_
_entity_poly.entity_id
_entity_poly.type
_entity_poly.pdbx_seq_one_letter_code
_entity_poly.pdbx_strand_id
1 'polypeptide(L)'
;MGKLPRLIMPALLIVAAYYAMFGGEYSLFELRGSRAAVAAEQATIEELEGRIDSLDAWADSVRSDPATLERIAREQFGMIREGETLYRFVPPEDEDAERR
;
A
#
# COMPACT_ATOMS: atom_id res chain seq x y z
N MET A 1 -4.48 49.26 -48.44
CA MET A 1 -4.60 47.97 -47.72
C MET A 1 -3.40 47.09 -48.09
N GLY A 2 -2.49 46.71 -47.18
CA GLY A 2 -1.32 45.93 -47.63
C GLY A 2 -0.27 45.48 -46.62
N LYS A 3 -0.56 45.38 -45.32
CA LYS A 3 0.38 44.82 -44.32
C LYS A 3 -0.20 43.70 -43.46
N LEU A 4 -1.51 43.44 -43.56
CA LEU A 4 -2.19 42.36 -42.86
C LEU A 4 -1.64 40.96 -43.20
N PRO A 5 -1.41 40.57 -44.48
CA PRO A 5 -0.96 39.21 -44.78
C PRO A 5 0.49 38.95 -44.32
N ARG A 6 1.28 40.00 -44.09
CA ARG A 6 2.69 39.91 -43.73
C ARG A 6 2.89 39.68 -42.22
N LEU A 7 1.90 40.02 -41.39
CA LEU A 7 1.90 39.76 -39.94
C LEU A 7 1.24 38.42 -39.58
N ILE A 8 0.39 37.88 -40.45
CA ILE A 8 -0.29 36.59 -40.22
C ILE A 8 0.72 35.44 -40.20
N MET A 9 1.71 35.44 -41.08
CA MET A 9 2.74 34.39 -41.13
C MET A 9 3.56 34.27 -39.83
N PRO A 10 4.17 35.34 -39.29
CA PRO A 10 4.88 35.24 -38.02
C PRO A 10 3.95 34.93 -36.85
N ALA A 11 2.72 35.46 -36.84
CA ALA A 11 1.74 35.12 -35.81
C ALA A 11 1.36 33.63 -35.84
N LEU A 12 1.17 33.06 -37.02
CA LEU A 12 0.90 31.63 -37.22
C LEU A 12 2.10 30.77 -36.78
N LEU A 13 3.33 31.21 -37.09
CA LEU A 13 4.56 30.54 -36.63
C LEU A 13 4.71 30.59 -35.11
N ILE A 14 4.39 31.71 -34.47
CA ILE A 14 4.42 31.83 -33.01
C ILE A 14 3.36 30.93 -32.38
N VAL A 15 2.15 30.88 -32.94
CA VAL A 15 1.10 29.97 -32.47
C VAL A 15 1.51 28.51 -32.67
N ALA A 16 2.10 28.15 -33.82
CA ALA A 16 2.61 26.81 -34.07
C ALA A 16 3.75 26.43 -33.13
N ALA A 17 4.68 27.34 -32.84
CA ALA A 17 5.76 27.14 -31.86
C ALA A 17 5.22 27.02 -30.43
N TYR A 18 4.21 27.84 -30.07
CA TYR A 18 3.51 27.74 -28.80
C TYR A 18 2.80 26.40 -28.67
N TYR A 19 2.07 25.96 -29.69
CA TYR A 19 1.46 24.62 -29.71
C TYR A 19 2.50 23.50 -29.73
N ALA A 20 3.65 23.65 -30.38
CA ALA A 20 4.71 22.63 -30.33
C ALA A 20 5.36 22.55 -28.93
N MET A 21 5.45 23.68 -28.22
CA MET A 21 6.07 23.76 -26.90
C MET A 21 5.10 23.43 -25.75
N PHE A 22 3.82 23.80 -25.88
CA PHE A 22 2.78 23.66 -24.85
C PHE A 22 1.66 22.69 -25.22
N GLY A 23 1.37 22.51 -26.52
CA GLY A 23 0.32 21.62 -27.04
C GLY A 23 0.86 20.32 -27.66
N GLY A 24 2.17 20.07 -27.59
CA GLY A 24 2.72 18.77 -27.86
C GLY A 24 2.42 17.89 -26.67
N GLU A 25 1.34 17.10 -26.75
CA GLU A 25 0.87 16.11 -25.76
C GLU A 25 1.91 15.02 -25.39
N TYR A 26 3.19 15.21 -25.72
CA TYR A 26 4.29 14.29 -25.49
C TYR A 26 5.59 15.04 -25.15
N SER A 27 5.52 16.05 -24.28
CA SER A 27 6.72 16.67 -23.71
C SER A 27 7.53 15.60 -22.97
N LEU A 28 8.83 15.49 -23.27
CA LEU A 28 9.80 14.51 -22.73
C LEU A 28 9.81 14.34 -21.20
N PHE A 29 9.09 15.18 -20.47
CA PHE A 29 8.81 15.09 -19.03
C PHE A 29 7.78 14.00 -18.68
N GLU A 30 6.70 13.82 -19.44
CA GLU A 30 5.70 12.78 -19.15
C GLU A 30 6.28 11.38 -19.34
N LEU A 31 7.10 11.15 -20.35
CA LEU A 31 7.72 9.84 -20.56
C LEU A 31 8.67 9.48 -19.41
N ARG A 32 9.31 10.48 -18.77
CA ARG A 32 10.12 10.25 -17.56
C ARG A 32 9.26 10.04 -16.32
N GLY A 33 8.19 10.82 -16.15
CA GLY A 33 7.23 10.66 -15.06
C GLY A 33 6.51 9.31 -15.12
N SER A 34 6.07 8.89 -16.29
CA SER A 34 5.43 7.59 -16.55
C SER A 34 6.38 6.42 -16.27
N ARG A 35 7.65 6.50 -16.71
CA ARG A 35 8.65 5.47 -16.38
C ARG A 35 8.93 5.39 -14.88
N ALA A 36 9.01 6.54 -14.19
CA ALA A 36 9.19 6.56 -12.75
C ALA A 36 7.96 5.99 -12.01
N ALA A 37 6.75 6.27 -12.49
CA ALA A 37 5.53 5.71 -11.94
C ALA A 37 5.46 4.19 -12.13
N VAL A 38 5.79 3.68 -13.33
CA VAL A 38 5.87 2.24 -13.59
C VAL A 38 6.91 1.56 -12.70
N ALA A 39 8.08 2.18 -12.51
CA ALA A 39 9.12 1.63 -11.63
C ALA A 39 8.69 1.60 -10.15
N ALA A 40 8.00 2.64 -9.68
CA ALA A 40 7.47 2.67 -8.31
C ALA A 40 6.36 1.61 -8.10
N GLU A 41 5.48 1.44 -9.08
CA GLU A 41 4.43 0.42 -9.02
C GLU A 41 5.03 -0.99 -9.03
N GLN A 42 6.04 -1.23 -9.86
CA GLN A 42 6.73 -2.52 -9.91
C GLN A 42 7.42 -2.85 -8.59
N ALA A 43 8.08 -1.88 -7.95
CA ALA A 43 8.67 -2.06 -6.63
C ALA A 43 7.60 -2.37 -5.56
N THR A 44 6.42 -1.77 -5.67
CA THR A 44 5.28 -2.04 -4.78
C THR A 44 4.76 -3.46 -4.97
N ILE A 45 4.66 -3.92 -6.22
CA ILE A 45 4.29 -5.31 -6.54
C ILE A 45 5.29 -6.28 -5.93
N GLU A 46 6.59 -6.07 -6.12
CA GLU A 46 7.64 -6.93 -5.57
C GLU A 46 7.59 -6.99 -4.03
N GLU A 47 7.33 -5.86 -3.36
CA GLU A 47 7.15 -5.84 -1.90
C GLU A 47 5.91 -6.65 -1.47
N LEU A 48 4.80 -6.49 -2.17
CA LEU A 48 3.54 -7.18 -1.87
C LEU A 48 3.66 -8.69 -2.10
N GLU A 49 4.30 -9.11 -3.20
CA GLU A 49 4.58 -10.51 -3.50
C GLU A 49 5.43 -11.13 -2.39
N GLY A 50 6.52 -10.47 -1.97
CA GLY A 50 7.34 -10.95 -0.87
C GLY A 50 6.59 -11.07 0.47
N ARG A 51 5.62 -10.18 0.72
CA ARG A 51 4.76 -10.27 1.90
C ARG A 51 3.77 -11.44 1.81
N ILE A 52 3.17 -11.66 0.64
CA ILE A 52 2.28 -12.80 0.40
C ILE A 52 3.04 -14.10 0.64
N ASP A 53 4.22 -14.26 0.03
CA ASP A 53 5.06 -15.46 0.20
C ASP A 53 5.40 -15.72 1.68
N SER A 54 5.72 -14.65 2.43
CA SER A 54 6.01 -14.75 3.86
C SER A 54 4.81 -15.19 4.69
N LEU A 55 3.61 -14.71 4.34
CA LEU A 55 2.37 -15.05 5.03
C LEU A 55 1.92 -16.46 4.70
N ASP A 56 2.09 -16.89 3.45
CA ASP A 56 1.79 -18.27 3.04
C ASP A 56 2.72 -19.25 3.72
N ALA A 57 4.03 -18.98 3.76
CA ALA A 57 4.98 -19.80 4.50
C ALA A 57 4.63 -19.90 5.99
N TRP A 58 4.21 -18.79 6.61
CA TRP A 58 3.75 -18.80 8.00
C TRP A 58 2.45 -19.62 8.16
N ALA A 59 1.46 -19.42 7.29
CA ALA A 59 0.21 -20.15 7.34
C ALA A 59 0.43 -21.66 7.18
N ASP A 60 1.33 -22.06 6.29
CA ASP A 60 1.71 -23.45 6.09
C ASP A 60 2.43 -24.04 7.31
N SER A 61 3.29 -23.25 7.98
CA SER A 61 3.92 -23.68 9.24
C SER A 61 2.87 -23.94 10.35
N VAL A 62 1.85 -23.09 10.45
CA VAL A 62 0.76 -23.25 11.43
C VAL A 62 -0.11 -24.45 11.10
N ARG A 63 -0.39 -24.71 9.81
CA ARG A 63 -1.20 -25.87 9.39
C ARG A 63 -0.47 -27.19 9.56
N SER A 64 0.84 -27.21 9.32
CA SER A 64 1.66 -28.43 9.37
C SER A 64 2.05 -28.83 10.79
N ASP A 65 2.08 -27.90 11.75
CA ASP A 65 2.39 -28.17 13.16
C ASP A 65 1.17 -27.98 14.08
N PRO A 66 0.50 -29.09 14.49
CA PRO A 66 -0.62 -29.04 15.42
C PRO A 66 -0.30 -28.40 16.78
N ALA A 67 0.96 -28.49 17.25
CA ALA A 67 1.35 -27.88 18.52
C ALA A 67 1.38 -26.36 18.43
N THR A 68 1.85 -25.83 17.30
CA THR A 68 1.79 -24.38 17.00
C THR A 68 0.34 -23.90 16.91
N LEU A 69 -0.54 -24.63 16.24
CA LEU A 69 -1.96 -24.29 16.17
C LEU A 69 -2.62 -24.31 17.56
N GLU A 70 -2.35 -25.33 18.37
CA GLU A 70 -2.86 -25.42 19.74
C GLU A 70 -2.37 -24.25 20.60
N ARG A 71 -1.08 -23.89 20.50
CA ARG A 71 -0.52 -22.76 21.23
C ARG A 71 -1.23 -21.46 20.87
N ILE A 72 -1.44 -21.18 19.58
CA ILE A 72 -2.18 -20.00 19.11
C ILE A 72 -3.61 -20.01 19.66
N ALA A 73 -4.30 -21.16 19.59
CA ALA A 73 -5.66 -21.31 20.11
C ALA A 73 -5.74 -21.02 21.61
N ARG A 74 -4.76 -21.47 22.40
CA ARG A 74 -4.72 -21.25 23.85
C ARG A 74 -4.30 -19.83 24.23
N GLU A 75 -3.25 -19.29 23.61
CA GLU A 75 -2.65 -18.00 23.96
C GLU A 75 -3.50 -16.83 23.46
N GLN A 76 -3.94 -16.86 22.20
CA GLN A 76 -4.62 -15.73 21.56
C GLN A 76 -6.13 -15.79 21.73
N PHE A 77 -6.70 -17.01 21.72
CA PHE A 77 -8.15 -17.20 21.76
C PHE A 77 -8.65 -17.79 23.08
N GLY A 78 -7.77 -18.20 24.00
CA GLY A 78 -8.16 -18.79 25.28
C GLY A 78 -8.93 -20.11 25.15
N MET A 79 -8.79 -20.81 24.02
CA MET A 79 -9.52 -22.05 23.76
C MET A 79 -8.96 -23.19 24.63
N ILE A 80 -9.85 -24.09 25.06
CA ILE A 80 -9.52 -25.30 25.82
C ILE A 80 -10.19 -26.51 25.17
N ARG A 81 -9.64 -27.70 25.37
CA ARG A 81 -10.28 -28.94 24.89
C ARG A 81 -11.41 -29.36 25.81
N GLU A 82 -12.27 -30.24 25.28
CA GLU A 82 -13.30 -30.91 26.09
C GLU A 82 -12.66 -31.65 27.27
N GLY A 83 -13.15 -31.39 28.48
CA GLY A 83 -12.63 -31.98 29.72
C GLY A 83 -11.50 -31.20 30.40
N GLU A 84 -11.00 -30.11 29.81
CA GLU A 84 -10.02 -29.22 30.45
C GLU A 84 -10.70 -28.11 31.28
N THR A 85 -9.99 -27.53 32.25
CA THR A 85 -10.45 -26.37 33.05
C THR A 85 -9.43 -25.24 32.98
N LEU A 86 -9.87 -24.04 32.56
CA LEU A 86 -9.02 -22.85 32.48
C LEU A 86 -9.02 -22.08 33.81
N TYR A 87 -7.87 -21.97 34.46
CA TYR A 87 -7.69 -21.09 35.61
C TYR A 87 -7.18 -19.72 35.16
N ARG A 88 -7.92 -18.66 35.47
CA ARG A 88 -7.51 -17.27 35.25
C ARG A 88 -7.27 -16.59 36.58
N PHE A 89 -6.08 -16.06 36.80
CA PHE A 89 -5.79 -15.24 37.96
C PHE A 89 -6.28 -13.82 37.70
N VAL A 90 -7.26 -13.37 38.49
CA VAL A 90 -7.72 -11.98 38.50
C VAL A 90 -7.02 -11.30 39.68
N PRO A 91 -6.36 -10.14 39.48
CA PRO A 91 -5.86 -9.38 40.63
C PRO A 91 -7.04 -9.03 41.55
N PRO A 92 -6.81 -8.94 42.88
CA PRO A 92 -7.86 -8.51 43.79
C PRO A 92 -8.37 -7.15 43.33
N GLU A 93 -9.69 -7.01 43.20
CA GLU A 93 -10.30 -5.69 43.03
C GLU A 93 -9.94 -4.88 44.27
N ASP A 94 -9.35 -3.70 44.08
CA ASP A 94 -9.03 -2.77 45.17
C ASP A 94 -10.34 -2.25 45.79
N GLU A 95 -11.01 -3.07 46.62
CA GLU A 95 -12.15 -2.68 47.45
C GLU A 95 -11.79 -1.55 48.46
N ASP A 96 -10.50 -1.22 48.58
CA ASP A 96 -9.98 -0.14 49.41
C ASP A 96 -10.14 1.26 48.79
N ALA A 97 -10.52 1.39 47.51
CA ALA A 97 -10.72 2.68 46.85
C ALA A 97 -12.09 3.31 47.13
N GLU A 98 -13.12 2.53 47.47
CA GLU A 98 -14.48 3.03 47.75
C GLU A 98 -14.75 3.32 49.25
N ARG A 99 -13.78 3.05 50.13
CA ARG A 99 -13.89 3.23 51.59
C ARG A 99 -13.11 4.41 52.18
N ARG A 100 -12.50 5.27 51.36
CA ARG A 100 -11.81 6.51 51.81
C ARG A 100 -12.52 7.76 51.31
#